data_AF-A0A3R6K5L8-F1
#
_entry.id   AF-A0A3R6K5L8-F1
#
_cell.length_a   1.000
_cell.length_b   1.000
_cell.length_c   1.000
_cell.angle_alpha   90.00
_cell.angle_beta   90.00
_cell.angle_gamma   90.00
#
_symmetry.space_group_name_H-M   'P 1'
#
loop_
_entity.id
_entity.type
_entity.pdbx_description
1 polymer ?
#
loop_
_entity_poly.entity_id
_entity_poly.type
_entity_poly.pdbx_seq_one_letter_code
_entity_poly.pdbx_strand_id
1 'polypeptide(L)'
;MIIITDNITQIKYIKGVDKLYQVTDISFADMTIRAVETTTAALVPQNEVFGLDDLREFKIRLVNNGGMADIVDFCKFIKSV
;
A
#
# COMPACT_ATOMS: atom_id res chain seq x y z
N MET A 1 -13.05 8.16 21.38
CA MET A 1 -12.51 8.00 20.02
C MET A 1 -11.64 6.76 20.05
N ILE A 2 -12.09 5.66 19.45
CA ILE A 2 -11.33 4.42 19.40
C ILE A 2 -10.51 4.49 18.11
N ILE A 3 -9.21 4.67 18.25
CA ILE A 3 -8.28 4.52 17.12
C ILE A 3 -8.05 3.02 17.03
N ILE A 4 -8.68 2.36 16.06
CA ILE A 4 -8.31 1.00 15.70
C ILE A 4 -7.08 1.16 14.83
N THR A 5 -5.90 1.03 15.45
CA THR A 5 -4.64 0.86 14.71
C THR A 5 -4.63 -0.57 14.22
N ASP A 6 -5.07 -0.80 12.98
CA ASP A 6 -4.87 -2.10 12.35
C ASP A 6 -3.37 -2.41 12.38
N ASN A 7 -3.01 -3.60 12.89
CA ASN A 7 -1.61 -4.00 13.02
C ASN A 7 -1.08 -4.40 11.64
N ILE A 8 -0.61 -3.42 10.88
CA ILE A 8 -0.08 -3.60 9.52
C ILE A 8 1.31 -4.27 9.48
N THR A 9 1.87 -4.73 10.61
CA THR A 9 3.21 -5.37 10.64
C THR A 9 3.33 -6.60 9.74
N GLN A 10 2.21 -7.22 9.36
CA GLN A 10 2.15 -8.38 8.48
C GLN A 10 1.89 -8.03 7.00
N ILE A 11 1.86 -6.73 6.64
CA ILE A 11 1.61 -6.34 5.25
C ILE A 11 2.66 -6.97 4.32
N LYS A 12 2.17 -7.73 3.34
CA LYS A 12 2.97 -8.22 2.22
C LYS A 12 2.42 -7.79 0.87
N TYR A 13 1.13 -7.46 0.82
CA TYR A 13 0.48 -7.08 -0.42
C TYR A 13 -0.44 -5.88 -0.23
N ILE A 14 -0.52 -5.06 -1.28
CA ILE A 14 -1.45 -3.94 -1.40
C ILE A 14 -2.44 -4.27 -2.50
N LYS A 15 -3.74 -4.20 -2.16
CA LYS A 15 -4.82 -4.32 -3.12
C LYS A 15 -5.18 -2.94 -3.67
N GLY A 16 -4.90 -2.74 -4.96
CA GLY A 16 -5.42 -1.63 -5.74
C GLY A 16 -6.84 -1.93 -6.26
N VAL A 17 -7.36 -1.06 -7.14
CA VAL A 17 -8.71 -1.22 -7.72
C VAL A 17 -8.83 -2.53 -8.49
N ASP A 18 -7.92 -2.80 -9.42
CA ASP A 18 -7.92 -4.00 -10.27
C ASP A 18 -6.59 -4.78 -10.25
N LYS A 19 -5.67 -4.41 -9.35
CA LYS A 19 -4.30 -4.91 -9.33
C LYS A 19 -3.85 -5.28 -7.93
N LEU A 20 -2.95 -6.25 -7.86
CA LEU A 20 -2.27 -6.64 -6.64
C LEU A 20 -0.79 -6.22 -6.73
N TYR A 21 -0.28 -5.62 -5.66
CA TYR A 21 1.11 -5.21 -5.58
C TYR A 21 1.77 -5.91 -4.39
N GLN A 22 2.90 -6.56 -4.63
CA GLN A 22 3.72 -7.12 -3.56
C GLN A 22 4.59 -6.02 -2.98
N VAL A 23 4.53 -5.85 -1.66
CA VAL A 23 5.39 -4.91 -0.94
C VAL A 23 6.84 -5.39 -1.02
N THR A 24 7.70 -4.50 -1.49
CA THR A 24 9.14 -4.75 -1.63
C THR A 24 9.96 -4.00 -0.60
N ASP A 25 9.44 -2.89 -0.08
CA ASP A 25 10.15 -2.03 0.86
C ASP A 25 9.18 -1.18 1.69
N ILE A 26 9.51 -0.99 2.97
CA ILE A 26 8.76 -0.15 3.91
C ILE A 26 9.76 0.68 4.70
N SER A 27 9.63 2.00 4.63
CA SER A 27 10.36 2.93 5.51
C SER A 27 9.37 3.57 6.48
N PHE A 28 9.48 3.21 7.76
CA PHE A 28 8.71 3.87 8.82
C PHE A 28 9.22 5.27 9.13
N ALA A 29 10.53 5.51 8.92
CA ALA A 29 11.13 6.83 9.12
C ALA A 29 10.61 7.86 8.11
N ASP A 30 10.47 7.44 6.85
CA ASP A 30 9.97 8.30 5.77
C ASP A 30 8.46 8.19 5.56
N MET A 31 7.80 7.31 6.32
CA MET A 31 6.40 6.89 6.14
C MET A 31 6.12 6.56 4.67
N THR A 32 6.93 5.67 4.07
CA THR A 32 6.79 5.26 2.67
C THR A 32 6.67 3.75 2.52
N ILE A 33 5.89 3.32 1.53
CA ILE A 33 5.77 1.92 1.12
C ILE A 33 6.01 1.83 -0.38
N ARG A 34 6.84 0.86 -0.79
CA ARG A 34 7.05 0.54 -2.20
C ARG A 34 6.54 -0.85 -2.48
N ALA A 35 5.76 -0.99 -3.54
CA ALA A 35 5.22 -2.25 -3.98
C ALA A 35 5.29 -2.38 -5.50
N VAL A 36 5.45 -3.61 -5.98
CA VAL A 36 5.55 -3.94 -7.40
C VAL A 36 4.36 -4.80 -7.79
N GLU A 37 3.75 -4.52 -8.94
CA GLU A 37 2.61 -5.26 -9.47
C GLU A 37 2.98 -6.73 -9.61
N THR A 38 2.11 -7.60 -9.12
CA THR A 38 2.27 -9.04 -9.22
C THR A 38 1.02 -9.68 -9.80
N THR A 39 1.25 -10.68 -10.65
CA THR A 39 0.20 -11.53 -11.22
C THR A 39 0.02 -12.83 -10.44
N THR A 40 0.63 -12.94 -9.25
CA THR A 40 0.58 -14.14 -8.41
C THR A 40 -0.86 -14.56 -8.15
N ALA A 41 -1.24 -15.71 -8.71
CA ALA A 41 -2.53 -16.40 -8.48
C ALA A 41 -2.55 -17.25 -7.20
N ALA A 42 -1.51 -17.13 -6.35
CA ALA A 42 -1.44 -17.87 -5.10
C ALA A 42 -2.49 -17.35 -4.11
N LEU A 43 -3.06 -18.25 -3.32
CA LEU A 43 -3.96 -17.94 -2.22
C LEU A 43 -3.19 -17.14 -1.17
N VAL A 44 -3.19 -15.81 -1.30
CA VAL A 44 -2.60 -14.92 -0.30
C VAL A 44 -3.54 -14.84 0.90
N PRO A 45 -3.06 -15.09 2.13
CA PRO A 45 -3.86 -14.90 3.33
C PRO A 45 -4.39 -13.47 3.43
N GLN A 46 -5.68 -13.32 3.74
CA GLN A 46 -6.33 -12.01 3.78
C GLN A 46 -5.68 -11.04 4.79
N ASN A 47 -5.10 -11.57 5.87
CA ASN A 47 -4.39 -10.79 6.89
C ASN A 47 -3.05 -10.19 6.41
N GLU A 48 -2.57 -10.56 5.22
CA GLU A 48 -1.35 -10.02 4.63
C GLU A 48 -1.65 -9.01 3.49
N VAL A 49 -2.93 -8.81 3.15
CA VAL A 49 -3.40 -7.95 2.07
C VAL A 49 -4.10 -6.73 2.64
N PHE A 50 -3.59 -5.54 2.35
CA PHE A 50 -4.15 -4.28 2.82
C PHE A 50 -4.63 -3.42 1.64
N GLY A 51 -5.72 -2.69 1.85
CA GLY A 51 -6.19 -1.69 0.90
C GLY A 51 -5.35 -0.41 0.98
N LEU A 52 -5.41 0.42 -0.06
CA LEU A 52 -4.77 1.75 -0.02
C LEU A 52 -5.37 2.64 1.08
N ASP A 53 -6.66 2.47 1.38
CA ASP A 53 -7.35 3.23 2.43
C ASP A 53 -6.85 2.88 3.84
N ASP A 54 -6.39 1.65 4.06
CA ASP A 54 -5.82 1.19 5.33
C ASP A 54 -4.41 1.78 5.56
N LEU A 55 -3.81 2.36 4.51
CA LEU A 55 -2.41 2.81 4.47
C LEU A 55 -2.28 4.31 4.19
N ARG A 56 -3.34 5.09 4.42
CA ARG A 56 -3.40 6.54 4.13
C ARG A 56 -2.31 7.37 4.81
N GLU A 57 -1.71 6.85 5.88
CA GLU A 57 -0.60 7.50 6.59
C GLU A 57 0.73 7.43 5.83
N PHE A 58 0.83 6.52 4.85
CA PHE A 58 2.04 6.29 4.07
C PHE A 58 1.96 6.94 2.69
N LYS A 59 3.13 7.36 2.19
CA LYS A 59 3.35 7.64 0.78
C LYS A 59 3.61 6.32 0.06
N ILE A 60 2.71 5.94 -0.83
CA ILE A 60 2.75 4.62 -1.47
C ILE A 60 3.23 4.76 -2.91
N ARG A 61 4.26 4.01 -3.29
CA ARG A 61 4.75 3.92 -4.66
C ARG A 61 4.44 2.53 -5.22
N LEU A 62 3.55 2.48 -6.20
CA LEU A 62 3.13 1.26 -6.88
C LEU A 62 3.83 1.18 -8.24
N VAL A 63 4.67 0.18 -8.47
CA VAL A 63 5.38 0.00 -9.74
C VAL A 63 4.65 -1.05 -10.56
N ASN A 64 4.06 -0.65 -11.69
CA ASN A 64 3.41 -1.57 -12.61
C ASN A 64 4.43 -2.41 -13.39
N ASN A 65 4.01 -3.57 -13.92
CA ASN A 65 4.89 -4.48 -14.67
C ASN A 65 5.52 -3.85 -15.93
N GLY A 66 4.94 -2.76 -16.45
CA GLY A 66 5.53 -1.96 -17.54
C GLY A 66 6.59 -0.94 -17.09
N GLY A 67 7.02 -0.96 -15.84
CA GLY A 67 7.99 -0.01 -15.26
C GLY A 67 7.41 1.38 -14.92
N MET A 68 6.17 1.66 -15.32
CA MET A 68 5.44 2.86 -14.92
C MET A 68 5.07 2.77 -13.44
N ALA A 69 5.45 3.78 -12.66
CA ALA A 69 5.16 3.82 -11.23
C ALA A 69 4.11 4.90 -10.93
N ASP A 70 3.03 4.50 -10.26
CA ASP A 70 2.02 5.39 -9.71
C ASP A 70 2.40 5.76 -8.27
N ILE A 71 2.38 7.05 -7.95
CA ILE A 71 2.63 7.55 -6.60
C ILE A 71 1.31 7.99 -6.02
N VAL A 72 0.91 7.36 -4.92
CA VAL A 72 -0.27 7.70 -4.15
C VAL A 72 0.18 8.36 -2.85
N ASP A 73 -0.09 9.66 -2.71
CA ASP A 73 0.23 10.45 -1.51
C ASP A 73 -1.07 11.01 -0.94
N PHE A 74 -1.65 10.28 0.02
CA PHE A 74 -2.90 10.67 0.68
C PHE A 74 -2.72 11.85 1.63
N CYS A 75 -1.51 12.07 2.17
CA CYS A 75 -1.19 13.19 3.04
C CYS A 75 -1.30 14.55 2.32
N LYS A 76 -1.15 14.58 0.99
CA LYS A 76 -1.38 15.81 0.19
C LYS A 76 -2.85 16.19 0.03
N PHE A 77 -3.80 15.29 0.30
CA PHE A 77 -5.23 15.56 0.06
C PHE A 77 -5.87 16.49 1.10
N ILE A 78 -5.20 16.76 2.23
CA ILE A 78 -5.74 17.56 3.34
C ILE A 78 -5.50 19.08 3.18
N LYS A 79 -4.85 19.55 2.10
CA LYS A 79 -4.51 20.99 1.93
C LYS A 79 -5.39 21.82 0.99
N SER A 80 -6.53 21.33 0.51
CA SER A 80 -7.40 22.08 -0.41
C SER A 80 -8.83 22.32 0.11
N VAL A 81 -9.00 22.63 1.40
CA VAL A 81 -10.27 23.13 1.95
C VAL A 81 -10.04 24.37 2.78
#